data_AF-A0A418QHW0-F1
#
_entry.id   AF-A0A418QHW0-F1
#
_cell.length_a   1.000
_cell.length_b   1.000
_cell.length_c   1.000
_cell.angle_alpha   90.00
_cell.angle_beta   90.00
_cell.angle_gamma   90.00
#
_symmetry.space_group_name_H-M   'P 1'
#
loop_
_entity.id
_entity.type
_entity.pdbx_description
1 polymer ?
#
loop_
_entity_poly.entity_id
_entity_poly.type
_entity_poly.pdbx_seq_one_letter_code
_entity_poly.pdbx_strand_id
1 'polypeptide(L)'
;MTQWIAYPRSAAPTQLMRDIVDVFQRAENDISSGQHQKESNLVLAAVEPGLRLIGFQVESGKKHDQKIRVPVLFGLNGQVEKGFEADAYHPSHRFVIEVEAGRGYTNNQFLKDLFQACMMHDVDYFCVAIRLDYQGNKDFEKVKLFFDTLYASGRLQLPFKGMLLIGY
;
A
#
# COMPACT_ATOMS: atom_id res chain seq x y z
N MET A 1 11.15 -11.94 -9.01
CA MET A 1 11.47 -12.17 -7.58
C MET A 1 10.94 -10.99 -6.81
N THR A 2 9.91 -11.18 -5.99
CA THR A 2 9.37 -10.12 -5.12
C THR A 2 10.47 -9.56 -4.22
N GLN A 3 10.60 -8.23 -4.19
CA GLN A 3 11.49 -7.50 -3.29
C GLN A 3 10.67 -6.74 -2.25
N TRP A 4 11.20 -6.51 -1.06
CA TRP A 4 10.48 -5.74 -0.05
C TRP A 4 11.41 -5.07 0.94
N ILE A 5 10.93 -3.99 1.56
CA ILE A 5 11.64 -3.28 2.61
C ILE A 5 10.63 -2.73 3.62
N ALA A 6 10.91 -2.91 4.91
CA ALA A 6 10.14 -2.34 6.00
C ALA A 6 10.84 -1.09 6.54
N TYR A 7 10.04 -0.08 6.88
CA TYR A 7 10.49 1.17 7.50
C TYR A 7 9.83 1.38 8.88
N PRO A 8 10.53 2.02 9.83
CA PRO A 8 11.93 2.41 9.73
C PRO A 8 12.85 1.19 9.70
N ARG A 9 13.98 1.27 8.97
CA ARG A 9 14.94 0.16 8.81
C ARG A 9 15.65 -0.24 10.10
N SER A 10 15.47 0.53 11.17
CA SER A 10 15.96 0.27 12.52
C SER A 10 15.02 -0.60 13.35
N ALA A 11 13.83 -0.95 12.85
CA ALA A 11 12.86 -1.81 13.53
C ALA A 11 12.66 -3.13 12.77
N ALA A 12 12.34 -4.19 13.51
CA ALA A 12 11.96 -5.46 12.90
C ALA A 12 10.56 -5.36 12.25
N PRO A 13 10.33 -5.99 11.08
CA PRO A 13 9.00 -6.03 10.49
C PRO A 13 8.04 -6.80 11.42
N THR A 14 6.78 -6.39 11.43
CA THR A 14 5.72 -7.10 12.18
C THR A 14 5.41 -8.45 11.52
N GLN A 15 4.70 -9.33 12.24
CA GLN A 15 4.27 -10.59 11.63
C GLN A 15 3.31 -10.35 10.46
N LEU A 16 2.35 -9.42 10.62
CA LEU A 16 1.43 -9.07 9.53
C LEU A 16 2.16 -8.55 8.29
N MET A 17 3.25 -7.77 8.43
CA MET A 17 4.08 -7.37 7.28
C MET A 17 4.67 -8.57 6.54
N ARG A 18 5.15 -9.59 7.27
CA ARG A 18 5.65 -10.84 6.66
C ARG A 18 4.52 -11.60 5.97
N ASP A 19 3.36 -11.69 6.61
CA ASP A 19 2.21 -12.39 6.05
C ASP A 19 1.72 -11.71 4.75
N ILE A 20 1.75 -10.37 4.68
CA ILE A 20 1.47 -9.62 3.45
C ILE A 20 2.50 -9.98 2.36
N VAL A 21 3.80 -9.98 2.69
CA VAL A 21 4.85 -10.36 1.72
C VAL A 21 4.62 -11.77 1.19
N ASP A 22 4.28 -12.73 2.06
CA ASP A 22 3.98 -14.11 1.67
C ASP A 22 2.80 -14.19 0.69
N VAL A 23 1.77 -13.35 0.87
CA VAL A 23 0.63 -13.26 -0.07
C VAL A 23 1.10 -12.83 -1.46
N PHE A 24 1.92 -11.77 -1.55
CA PHE A 24 2.46 -11.29 -2.83
C PHE A 24 3.40 -12.32 -3.48
N GLN A 25 4.24 -12.99 -2.70
CA GLN A 25 5.14 -14.03 -3.19
C GLN A 25 4.38 -15.24 -3.76
N ARG A 26 3.28 -15.67 -3.11
CA ARG A 26 2.44 -16.77 -3.63
C ARG A 26 1.74 -16.41 -4.94
N ALA A 27 1.40 -15.14 -5.13
CA ALA A 27 0.78 -14.63 -6.35
C ALA A 27 1.81 -14.28 -7.46
N GLU A 28 3.11 -14.42 -7.20
CA GLU A 28 4.18 -13.90 -8.07
C GLU A 28 4.08 -14.40 -9.51
N ASN A 29 3.76 -15.68 -9.73
CA ASN A 29 3.60 -16.23 -11.08
C ASN A 29 2.51 -15.53 -11.90
N ASP A 30 1.52 -14.95 -11.23
CA ASP A 30 0.40 -14.26 -11.87
C ASP A 30 0.62 -12.76 -12.00
N ILE A 31 1.41 -12.14 -11.12
CA ILE A 31 1.54 -10.68 -11.05
C ILE A 31 2.91 -10.14 -11.46
N SER A 32 3.93 -11.01 -11.63
CA SER A 32 5.30 -10.55 -11.81
C SER A 32 5.46 -9.58 -12.98
N SER A 33 6.09 -8.43 -12.71
CA SER A 33 6.19 -7.34 -13.70
C SER A 33 7.02 -7.72 -14.93
N GLY A 34 7.90 -8.72 -14.81
CA GLY A 34 8.72 -9.24 -15.90
C GLY A 34 7.95 -10.12 -16.90
N GLN A 35 6.78 -10.64 -16.51
CA GLN A 35 5.97 -11.55 -17.34
C GLN A 35 4.60 -10.98 -17.68
N HIS A 36 4.09 -10.04 -16.88
CA HIS A 36 2.72 -9.53 -16.99
C HIS A 36 2.65 -8.00 -16.96
N GLN A 37 1.76 -7.43 -17.77
CA GLN A 37 1.41 -6.00 -17.75
C GLN A 37 -0.01 -5.80 -17.19
N LYS A 38 -0.28 -6.29 -15.99
CA LYS A 38 -1.60 -6.20 -15.33
C LYS A 38 -1.87 -4.85 -14.68
N GLU A 39 -3.03 -4.25 -14.94
CA GLU A 39 -3.51 -3.05 -14.23
C GLU A 39 -3.67 -3.31 -12.71
N SER A 40 -3.66 -2.24 -11.89
CA SER A 40 -3.67 -2.35 -10.41
C SER A 40 -4.79 -3.25 -9.89
N ASN A 41 -6.00 -3.10 -10.42
CA ASN A 41 -7.16 -3.92 -10.01
C ASN A 41 -6.96 -5.42 -10.28
N LEU A 42 -6.23 -5.79 -11.33
CA LEU A 42 -5.95 -7.20 -11.63
C LEU A 42 -4.87 -7.78 -10.71
N VAL A 43 -3.92 -6.94 -10.28
CA VAL A 43 -2.94 -7.32 -9.25
C VAL A 43 -3.64 -7.49 -7.91
N LEU A 44 -4.48 -6.51 -7.52
CA LEU A 44 -5.26 -6.57 -6.28
C LEU A 44 -6.15 -7.82 -6.25
N ALA A 45 -6.85 -8.13 -7.33
CA ALA A 45 -7.69 -9.33 -7.43
C ALA A 45 -6.89 -10.64 -7.28
N ALA A 46 -5.63 -10.67 -7.72
CA ALA A 46 -4.77 -11.85 -7.56
C ALA A 46 -4.32 -12.05 -6.11
N VAL A 47 -4.09 -10.97 -5.35
CA VAL A 47 -3.66 -11.04 -3.94
C VAL A 47 -4.83 -11.04 -2.95
N GLU A 48 -6.03 -10.61 -3.39
CA GLU A 48 -7.24 -10.49 -2.57
C GLU A 48 -7.54 -11.73 -1.71
N PRO A 49 -7.54 -12.97 -2.25
CA PRO A 49 -7.87 -14.14 -1.44
C PRO A 49 -6.91 -14.32 -0.25
N GLY A 50 -5.61 -14.05 -0.46
CA GLY A 50 -4.60 -14.13 0.58
C GLY A 50 -4.72 -13.00 1.60
N LEU A 51 -4.99 -11.77 1.14
CA LEU A 51 -5.20 -10.61 2.03
C LEU A 51 -6.43 -10.80 2.93
N ARG A 52 -7.54 -11.29 2.38
CA ARG A 52 -8.75 -11.61 3.17
C ARG A 52 -8.48 -12.70 4.22
N LEU A 53 -7.69 -13.72 3.87
CA LEU A 53 -7.33 -14.80 4.80
C LEU A 53 -6.57 -14.30 6.03
N ILE A 54 -5.74 -13.26 5.86
CA ILE A 54 -4.97 -12.65 6.95
C ILE A 54 -5.70 -11.44 7.58
N GLY A 55 -7.00 -11.28 7.33
CA GLY A 55 -7.87 -10.34 8.04
C GLY A 55 -8.09 -8.98 7.40
N PHE A 56 -7.60 -8.75 6.17
CA PHE A 56 -7.90 -7.51 5.45
C PHE A 56 -9.31 -7.52 4.86
N GLN A 57 -9.93 -6.34 4.90
CA GLN A 57 -11.03 -5.97 4.02
C GLN A 57 -10.40 -5.44 2.73
N VAL A 58 -10.80 -5.99 1.59
CA VAL A 58 -10.24 -5.64 0.27
C VAL A 58 -11.35 -5.08 -0.59
N GLU A 59 -11.10 -3.99 -1.32
CA GLU A 59 -12.09 -3.44 -2.24
C GLU A 59 -12.43 -4.45 -3.35
N SER A 60 -13.71 -4.54 -3.71
CA SER A 60 -14.20 -5.52 -4.68
C SER A 60 -14.77 -4.88 -5.95
N GLY A 61 -14.61 -3.56 -6.12
CA GLY A 61 -15.12 -2.84 -7.29
C GLY A 61 -15.16 -1.34 -7.14
N LYS A 62 -15.60 -0.65 -8.19
CA LYS A 62 -15.55 0.82 -8.29
C LYS A 62 -16.74 1.54 -7.68
N LYS A 63 -17.78 0.82 -7.25
CA LYS A 63 -18.98 1.44 -6.64
C LYS A 63 -18.69 1.83 -5.20
N HIS A 64 -19.39 2.85 -4.70
CA HIS A 64 -19.15 3.41 -3.37
C HIS A 64 -19.26 2.38 -2.23
N ASP A 65 -20.19 1.44 -2.34
CA ASP A 65 -20.41 0.33 -1.41
C ASP A 65 -19.38 -0.81 -1.53
N GLN A 66 -18.57 -0.79 -2.59
CA GLN A 66 -17.55 -1.81 -2.88
C GLN A 66 -16.13 -1.34 -2.54
N LYS A 67 -15.99 -0.09 -2.08
CA LYS A 67 -14.72 0.52 -1.72
C LYS A 67 -14.54 0.57 -0.21
N ILE A 68 -13.28 0.50 0.20
CA ILE A 68 -12.92 0.66 1.61
C ILE A 68 -12.70 2.14 1.89
N ARG A 69 -13.71 2.80 2.48
CA ARG A 69 -13.65 4.24 2.77
C ARG A 69 -13.20 4.49 4.21
N VAL A 70 -12.00 5.02 4.37
CA VAL A 70 -11.42 5.35 5.68
C VAL A 70 -11.66 6.84 6.00
N PRO A 71 -12.31 7.17 7.13
CA PRO A 71 -12.57 8.56 7.52
C PRO A 71 -11.30 9.40 7.68
N VAL A 72 -11.34 10.68 7.27
CA VAL A 72 -10.20 11.62 7.41
C VAL A 72 -10.61 12.97 7.99
N LEU A 73 -11.89 13.34 7.89
CA LEU A 73 -12.42 14.59 8.43
C LEU A 73 -13.80 14.34 9.04
N PHE A 74 -13.98 14.82 10.27
CA PHE A 74 -15.23 14.74 11.01
C PHE A 74 -15.78 16.14 11.23
N GLY A 75 -17.04 16.33 10.89
CA GLY A 75 -17.75 17.59 10.94
C GLY A 75 -18.67 17.74 12.15
N LEU A 76 -19.74 18.52 11.95
CA LEU A 76 -20.75 18.76 12.98
C LEU A 76 -21.31 17.43 13.54
N ASN A 77 -21.35 17.32 14.86
CA ASN A 77 -21.80 16.12 15.59
C ASN A 77 -21.00 14.84 15.27
N GLY A 78 -19.73 14.98 14.86
CA GLY A 78 -18.83 13.83 14.61
C GLY A 78 -19.14 13.05 13.33
N GLN A 79 -19.96 13.61 12.43
CA GLN A 79 -20.27 12.97 11.15
C GLN A 79 -19.05 12.98 10.23
N VAL A 80 -18.81 11.88 9.52
CA VAL A 80 -17.73 11.80 8.53
C VAL A 80 -18.06 12.72 7.35
N GLU A 81 -17.31 13.81 7.19
CA GLU A 81 -17.45 14.73 6.05
C GLU A 81 -16.56 14.30 4.88
N LYS A 82 -15.39 13.75 5.19
CA LYS A 82 -14.45 13.26 4.19
C LYS A 82 -13.85 11.94 4.63
N GLY A 83 -13.66 11.06 3.65
CA GLY A 83 -12.87 9.85 3.77
C GLY A 83 -12.12 9.62 2.46
N PHE A 84 -10.98 8.96 2.56
CA PHE A 84 -10.24 8.45 1.41
C PHE A 84 -10.55 6.97 1.20
N GLU A 85 -10.31 6.51 -0.01
CA GLU A 85 -10.50 5.13 -0.40
C GLU A 85 -9.13 4.44 -0.33
N ALA A 86 -9.12 3.20 0.15
CA ALA A 86 -7.93 2.35 0.21
C ALA A 86 -8.21 1.04 -0.53
N ASP A 87 -7.17 0.44 -1.13
CA ASP A 87 -7.33 -0.86 -1.79
C ASP A 87 -7.62 -1.98 -0.78
N ALA A 88 -6.94 -1.96 0.37
CA ALA A 88 -7.27 -2.84 1.48
C ALA A 88 -7.01 -2.19 2.86
N TYR A 89 -7.81 -2.59 3.84
CA TYR A 89 -7.69 -2.13 5.23
C TYR A 89 -7.84 -3.28 6.22
N HIS A 90 -6.95 -3.36 7.21
CA HIS A 90 -7.07 -4.26 8.34
C HIS A 90 -7.56 -3.50 9.58
N PRO A 91 -8.81 -3.68 10.04
CA PRO A 91 -9.36 -2.88 11.14
C PRO A 91 -8.63 -3.07 12.48
N SER A 92 -8.31 -4.31 12.86
CA SER A 92 -7.67 -4.60 14.15
C SER A 92 -6.21 -4.12 14.23
N HIS A 93 -5.50 -4.15 13.10
CA HIS A 93 -4.10 -3.74 13.02
C HIS A 93 -3.91 -2.33 12.45
N ARG A 94 -4.99 -1.65 12.05
CA ARG A 94 -4.97 -0.28 11.52
C ARG A 94 -4.01 -0.14 10.34
N PHE A 95 -4.10 -1.09 9.42
CA PHE A 95 -3.12 -1.28 8.35
C PHE A 95 -3.78 -1.03 6.99
N VAL A 96 -3.25 -0.09 6.21
CA VAL A 96 -3.68 0.20 4.83
C VAL A 96 -2.71 -0.40 3.81
N ILE A 97 -3.22 -0.95 2.72
CA ILE A 97 -2.44 -1.38 1.56
C ILE A 97 -2.95 -0.63 0.33
N GLU A 98 -2.01 -0.18 -0.51
CA GLU A 98 -2.27 0.39 -1.84
C GLU A 98 -1.43 -0.35 -2.90
N VAL A 99 -2.02 -0.68 -4.04
CA VAL A 99 -1.42 -1.45 -5.13
C VAL A 99 -1.29 -0.60 -6.38
N GLU A 100 -0.05 -0.30 -6.74
CA GLU A 100 0.30 0.57 -7.85
C GLU A 100 0.98 -0.22 -8.98
N ALA A 101 0.21 -0.62 -9.98
CA ALA A 101 0.70 -1.34 -11.16
C ALA A 101 0.98 -0.43 -12.38
N GLY A 102 0.68 0.86 -12.27
CA GLY A 102 0.86 1.83 -13.34
C GLY A 102 2.18 2.60 -13.25
N ARG A 103 2.16 3.83 -13.78
CA ARG A 103 3.21 4.86 -13.65
C ARG A 103 3.31 5.39 -12.20
N GLY A 104 3.39 4.50 -11.22
CA GLY A 104 3.26 4.82 -9.80
C GLY A 104 4.23 5.92 -9.38
N TYR A 105 5.48 5.84 -9.85
CA TYR A 105 6.48 6.89 -9.63
C TYR A 105 6.31 8.09 -10.58
N THR A 106 6.16 7.85 -11.89
CA THR A 106 6.20 8.93 -12.91
C THR A 106 5.04 9.92 -12.77
N ASN A 107 3.90 9.48 -12.23
CA ASN A 107 2.75 10.35 -11.95
C ASN A 107 2.62 10.76 -10.47
N ASN A 108 3.60 10.44 -9.61
CA ASN A 108 3.53 10.68 -8.17
C ASN A 108 2.31 10.02 -7.48
N GLN A 109 1.75 8.94 -8.05
CA GLN A 109 0.56 8.32 -7.49
C GLN A 109 0.85 7.77 -6.10
N PHE A 110 1.98 7.09 -5.90
CA PHE A 110 2.40 6.60 -4.59
C PHE A 110 2.53 7.72 -3.53
N LEU A 111 2.90 8.95 -3.94
CA LEU A 111 2.96 10.09 -3.03
C LEU A 111 1.56 10.53 -2.61
N LYS A 112 0.63 10.59 -3.56
CA LYS A 112 -0.76 10.91 -3.26
C LYS A 112 -1.33 9.89 -2.28
N ASP A 113 -1.12 8.60 -2.51
CA ASP A 113 -1.68 7.56 -1.64
C ASP A 113 -1.01 7.57 -0.26
N LEU A 114 0.31 7.81 -0.21
CA LEU A 114 1.03 8.07 1.05
C LEU A 114 0.40 9.24 1.82
N PHE A 115 0.17 10.38 1.16
CA PHE A 115 -0.43 11.55 1.81
C PHE A 115 -1.87 11.29 2.25
N GLN A 116 -2.65 10.56 1.45
CA GLN A 116 -4.01 10.16 1.82
C GLN A 116 -4.00 9.27 3.05
N ALA A 117 -3.16 8.22 3.07
CA ALA A 117 -2.99 7.35 4.21
C ALA A 117 -2.52 8.09 5.48
N CYS A 118 -1.67 9.12 5.35
CA CYS A 118 -1.27 9.97 6.49
C CYS A 118 -2.45 10.70 7.13
N MET A 119 -3.50 11.01 6.36
CA MET A 119 -4.68 11.72 6.83
C MET A 119 -5.79 10.78 7.32
N MET A 120 -5.67 9.47 7.06
CA MET A 120 -6.68 8.49 7.44
C MET A 120 -6.71 8.30 8.95
N HIS A 121 -7.89 8.40 9.54
CA HIS A 121 -8.12 8.15 10.95
C HIS A 121 -7.92 6.67 11.26
N ASP A 122 -7.32 6.39 12.42
CA ASP A 122 -7.01 5.02 12.88
C ASP A 122 -6.20 4.19 11.87
N VAL A 123 -5.20 4.81 11.23
CA VAL A 123 -4.19 4.10 10.41
C VAL A 123 -2.82 4.24 11.06
N ASP A 124 -2.27 3.11 11.50
CA ASP A 124 -0.95 3.00 12.14
C ASP A 124 0.12 2.46 11.19
N TYR A 125 -0.26 1.73 10.15
CA TYR A 125 0.67 1.10 9.22
C TYR A 125 0.22 1.28 7.77
N PHE A 126 1.19 1.38 6.87
CA PHE A 126 0.94 1.60 5.45
C PHE A 126 1.83 0.68 4.60
N CYS A 127 1.24 0.01 3.62
CA CYS A 127 1.95 -0.74 2.61
C CYS A 127 1.66 -0.14 1.23
N VAL A 128 2.70 0.00 0.43
CA VAL A 128 2.55 0.27 -1.00
C VAL A 128 3.24 -0.83 -1.80
N ALA A 129 2.50 -1.46 -2.70
CA ALA A 129 3.02 -2.47 -3.62
C ALA A 129 3.20 -1.84 -5.00
N ILE A 130 4.40 -1.89 -5.55
CA ILE A 130 4.79 -1.24 -6.80
C ILE A 130 5.48 -2.27 -7.70
N ARG A 131 5.40 -2.10 -9.01
CA ARG A 131 6.17 -2.92 -9.94
C ARG A 131 7.68 -2.71 -9.79
N LEU A 132 8.45 -3.78 -9.98
CA LEU A 132 9.91 -3.71 -10.08
C LEU A 132 10.36 -2.93 -11.32
N ASP A 133 9.72 -3.21 -12.46
CA ASP A 133 9.95 -2.52 -13.73
C ASP A 133 8.62 -2.14 -14.39
N TYR A 134 8.51 -0.88 -14.82
CA TYR A 134 7.42 -0.38 -15.65
C TYR A 134 7.99 0.23 -16.94
N GLN A 135 7.90 -0.52 -18.05
CA GLN A 135 8.34 -0.07 -19.38
C GLN A 135 9.81 0.42 -19.40
N GLY A 136 10.70 -0.28 -18.70
CA GLY A 136 12.12 0.06 -18.55
C GLY A 136 12.43 1.06 -17.42
N ASN A 137 11.42 1.50 -16.66
CA ASN A 137 11.61 2.31 -15.46
C ASN A 137 11.67 1.43 -14.21
N LYS A 138 12.73 1.58 -13.43
CA LYS A 138 12.91 0.94 -12.12
C LYS A 138 12.10 1.65 -11.03
N ASP A 139 10.78 1.59 -11.12
CA ASP A 139 9.87 2.36 -10.24
C ASP A 139 10.08 2.00 -8.77
N PHE A 140 10.23 0.72 -8.43
CA PHE A 140 10.57 0.27 -7.08
C PHE A 140 11.84 0.95 -6.53
N GLU A 141 12.93 0.99 -7.30
CA GLU A 141 14.20 1.61 -6.85
C GLU A 141 14.05 3.11 -6.60
N LYS A 142 13.26 3.80 -7.44
CA LYS A 142 13.02 5.24 -7.27
C LYS A 142 12.18 5.52 -6.02
N VAL A 143 11.15 4.73 -5.76
CA VAL A 143 10.31 4.87 -4.55
C VAL A 143 11.08 4.47 -3.29
N LYS A 144 11.88 3.42 -3.36
CA LYS A 144 12.80 3.03 -2.29
C LYS A 144 13.77 4.16 -1.95
N LEU A 145 14.39 4.78 -2.96
CA LEU A 145 15.29 5.93 -2.74
C LEU A 145 14.56 7.11 -2.09
N PHE A 146 13.31 7.36 -2.49
CA PHE A 146 12.47 8.38 -1.86
C PHE A 146 12.22 8.09 -0.38
N PHE A 147 11.77 6.88 -0.02
CA PHE A 147 11.54 6.51 1.38
C PHE A 147 12.83 6.48 2.20
N ASP A 148 13.93 5.97 1.64
CA ASP A 148 15.25 6.04 2.29
C ASP A 148 15.62 7.50 2.62
N THR A 149 15.40 8.42 1.67
CA THR A 149 15.66 9.86 1.86
C THR A 149 14.73 10.46 2.92
N LEU A 150 13.43 10.14 2.86
CA LEU A 150 12.42 10.62 3.79
C LEU A 150 12.79 10.27 5.23
N TYR A 151 13.03 8.98 5.49
CA TYR A 151 13.39 8.47 6.81
C TYR A 151 14.78 8.92 7.27
N ALA A 152 15.76 9.01 6.37
CA ALA A 152 17.09 9.51 6.72
C ALA A 152 17.09 11.02 7.06
N SER A 153 16.25 11.82 6.39
CA SER A 153 16.20 13.26 6.61
C SER A 153 15.63 13.62 7.98
N GLY A 154 14.68 12.84 8.51
CA GLY A 154 13.94 13.12 9.73
C GLY A 154 13.11 14.41 9.72
N ARG A 155 13.08 15.15 8.59
CA ARG A 155 12.43 16.46 8.47
C ARG A 155 10.92 16.38 8.33
N LEU A 156 10.42 15.26 7.82
CA LEU A 156 9.00 14.95 7.76
C LEU A 156 8.76 13.67 8.55
N GLN A 157 8.03 13.78 9.66
CA GLN A 157 7.62 12.64 10.47
C GLN A 157 6.26 12.14 9.97
N LEU A 158 6.23 10.91 9.46
CA LEU A 158 4.99 10.27 9.04
C LEU A 158 4.22 9.75 10.27
N PRO A 159 2.88 9.73 10.26
CA PRO A 159 2.07 9.30 11.40
C PRO A 159 2.02 7.78 11.58
N PHE A 160 2.82 7.00 10.84
CA PHE A 160 2.81 5.54 10.89
C PHE A 160 3.82 5.00 11.90
N LYS A 161 3.44 3.92 12.59
CA LYS A 161 4.34 3.07 13.39
C LYS A 161 5.29 2.27 12.51
N GLY A 162 4.88 1.94 11.29
CA GLY A 162 5.75 1.30 10.30
C GLY A 162 5.17 1.32 8.89
N MET A 163 6.04 1.22 7.90
CA MET A 163 5.66 1.13 6.50
C MET A 163 6.29 -0.08 5.83
N LEU A 164 5.63 -0.59 4.78
CA LEU A 164 6.11 -1.68 3.95
C LEU A 164 6.10 -1.23 2.48
N LEU A 165 7.23 -1.37 1.80
CA LEU A 165 7.30 -1.21 0.35
C LEU A 165 7.53 -2.60 -0.26
N ILE A 166 6.66 -3.01 -1.18
CA ILE A 166 6.77 -4.26 -1.92
C ILE A 166 7.04 -3.94 -3.39
N GLY A 167 8.00 -4.64 -3.98
CA GLY A 167 8.29 -4.69 -5.41
C GLY A 167 7.87 -6.03 -5.98
N TYR A 168 6.94 -6.07 -6.93
CA TYR A 168 6.48 -7.30 -7.60
C TYR A 168 6.72 -7.27 -9.12
#